data_AF-A0A1U7H8P2-F1
#
_entry.id   AF-A0A1U7H8P2-F1
#
_cell.length_a   1.000
_cell.length_b   1.000
_cell.length_c   1.000
_cell.angle_alpha   90.00
_cell.angle_beta   90.00
_cell.angle_gamma   90.00
#
_symmetry.space_group_name_H-M   'P 1'
#
loop_
_entity.id
_entity.type
_entity.pdbx_description
1 polymer ?
#
loop_
_entity_poly.entity_id
_entity_poly.type
_entity_poly.pdbx_seq_one_letter_code
_entity_poly.pdbx_strand_id
1 'polypeptide(L)'
;MKPKFKTALAWEQAQLLMQPAFIRVIDNIRKQLDESSWQGTYQEIQTPYPGYLLCLTQGDRSVRVDLWSLCFQVCFLDYNPAQIQIVDETEETTQEIEVDTSLIDETGDVDWHRLETKTQQLVKEIFANLPSN
;
A
#
# COMPACT_ATOMS: atom_id res chain seq x y z
N MET A 1 4.72 -7.28 9.03
CA MET A 1 4.84 -8.56 8.30
C MET A 1 5.89 -8.45 7.22
N LYS A 2 6.66 -9.52 6.97
CA LYS A 2 7.57 -9.62 5.82
C LYS A 2 6.92 -10.56 4.81
N PRO A 3 6.62 -10.11 3.58
CA PRO A 3 6.11 -11.01 2.58
C PRO A 3 7.20 -12.01 2.14
N LYS A 4 6.78 -13.21 1.71
CA LYS A 4 7.70 -14.27 1.26
C LYS A 4 7.86 -14.20 -0.26
N PHE A 5 9.09 -13.95 -0.70
CA PHE A 5 9.42 -13.84 -2.12
C PHE A 5 9.91 -15.19 -2.68
N LYS A 6 9.51 -15.52 -3.91
CA LYS A 6 9.91 -16.76 -4.60
C LYS A 6 11.40 -16.81 -4.92
N THR A 7 12.03 -15.66 -5.18
CA THR A 7 13.42 -15.57 -5.65
C THR A 7 14.14 -14.36 -5.05
N ALA A 8 15.48 -14.39 -5.04
CA ALA A 8 16.30 -13.23 -4.66
C ALA A 8 16.03 -12.02 -5.57
N LEU A 9 15.84 -12.26 -6.88
CA LEU A 9 15.48 -11.21 -7.83
C LEU A 9 14.16 -10.51 -7.45
N ALA A 10 13.13 -11.27 -7.08
CA ALA A 10 11.86 -10.69 -6.64
C ALA A 10 12.03 -9.86 -5.36
N TRP A 11 12.92 -10.26 -4.44
CA TRP A 11 13.24 -9.48 -3.27
C TRP A 11 13.93 -8.15 -3.63
N GLU A 12 14.91 -8.17 -4.53
CA GLU A 12 15.61 -6.96 -5.00
C GLU A 12 14.65 -5.98 -5.71
N GLN A 13 13.80 -6.50 -6.59
CA GLN A 13 12.78 -5.72 -7.29
C GLN A 13 11.78 -5.09 -6.32
N ALA A 14 11.38 -5.81 -5.27
CA ALA A 14 10.54 -5.24 -4.23
C ALA A 14 11.26 -4.11 -3.49
N GLN A 15 12.52 -4.29 -3.09
CA GLN A 15 13.29 -3.22 -2.44
C GLN A 15 13.38 -1.96 -3.30
N LEU A 16 13.57 -2.12 -4.62
CA LEU A 16 13.59 -1.01 -5.59
C LEU A 16 12.26 -0.23 -5.60
N LEU A 17 11.13 -0.94 -5.56
CA LEU A 17 9.79 -0.33 -5.70
C LEU A 17 9.22 0.24 -4.41
N MET A 18 9.54 -0.34 -3.24
CA MET A 18 8.84 -0.03 -1.98
C MET A 18 8.97 1.44 -1.55
N GLN A 19 10.15 2.04 -1.64
CA GLN A 19 10.34 3.44 -1.25
C GLN A 19 9.64 4.41 -2.23
N PRO A 20 9.81 4.27 -3.56
CA PRO A 20 9.02 5.03 -4.54
C PRO A 20 7.51 4.89 -4.35
N ALA A 21 7.01 3.68 -4.13
CA ALA A 21 5.59 3.43 -3.92
C ALA A 21 5.08 4.16 -2.67
N PHE A 22 5.81 4.10 -1.56
CA PHE A 22 5.43 4.80 -0.33
C PHE A 22 5.33 6.31 -0.55
N ILE A 23 6.30 6.91 -1.23
CA ILE A 23 6.29 8.36 -1.55
C ILE A 23 5.05 8.69 -2.40
N ARG A 24 4.76 7.92 -3.46
CA ARG A 24 3.62 8.17 -4.34
C ARG A 24 2.28 7.97 -3.64
N VAL A 25 2.17 6.97 -2.76
CA VAL A 25 0.94 6.70 -1.99
C VAL A 25 0.63 7.87 -1.08
N ILE A 26 1.61 8.34 -0.31
CA ILE A 26 1.44 9.51 0.57
C ILE A 26 1.07 10.77 -0.23
N ASP A 27 1.75 11.02 -1.34
CA ASP A 27 1.49 12.18 -2.18
C ASP A 27 0.06 12.19 -2.74
N ASN A 28 -0.39 11.06 -3.27
CA ASN A 28 -1.75 10.93 -3.81
C ASN A 28 -2.83 10.98 -2.72
N ILE A 29 -2.58 10.42 -1.53
CA ILE A 29 -3.49 10.57 -0.38
C ILE A 29 -3.65 12.04 -0.01
N ARG A 30 -2.56 12.81 0.05
CA ARG A 30 -2.61 14.25 0.38
C ARG A 30 -3.46 15.01 -0.64
N LYS A 31 -3.21 14.81 -1.93
CA LYS A 31 -4.00 15.42 -3.02
C LYS A 31 -5.48 15.05 -2.92
N GLN A 32 -5.78 13.78 -2.64
CA GLN A 32 -7.17 13.32 -2.54
C GLN A 32 -7.87 13.89 -1.30
N LEU A 33 -7.15 14.06 -0.19
CA LEU A 33 -7.66 14.73 1.01
C LEU A 33 -8.04 16.18 0.73
N ASP A 34 -7.21 16.92 -0.01
CA ASP A 34 -7.47 18.32 -0.38
C ASP A 34 -8.78 18.48 -1.18
N GLU A 35 -9.18 17.45 -1.93
CA GLU A 35 -10.41 17.43 -2.73
C GLU A 35 -11.60 16.77 -2.00
N SER A 36 -11.40 16.27 -0.77
CA SER A 36 -12.42 15.53 -0.02
C SER A 36 -12.87 16.26 1.24
N SER A 37 -14.01 15.85 1.79
CA SER A 37 -14.45 16.28 3.12
C SER A 37 -13.84 15.46 4.27
N TRP A 38 -13.00 14.46 3.96
CA TRP A 38 -12.33 13.63 4.96
C TRP A 38 -11.06 14.33 5.44
N GLN A 39 -10.78 14.23 6.73
CA GLN A 39 -9.53 14.69 7.33
C GLN A 39 -8.62 13.49 7.55
N GLY A 40 -7.33 13.62 7.20
CA GLY A 40 -6.35 12.55 7.34
C GLY A 40 -5.27 12.89 8.36
N THR A 41 -4.99 11.96 9.27
CA THR A 41 -3.83 12.01 10.17
C THR A 41 -3.00 10.74 10.03
N TYR A 42 -1.69 10.85 10.21
CA TYR A 42 -0.78 9.71 10.14
C TYR A 42 -0.39 9.28 11.55
N GLN A 43 -0.49 7.98 11.80
CA GLN A 43 -0.13 7.39 13.08
C GLN A 43 0.94 6.32 12.89
N GLU A 44 2.04 6.45 13.62
CA GLU A 44 3.05 5.40 13.73
C GLU A 44 2.59 4.35 14.74
N ILE A 45 2.77 3.09 14.38
CA ILE A 45 2.52 1.93 15.25
C ILE A 45 3.86 1.24 15.48
N GLN A 46 4.16 0.89 16.72
CA GLN A 46 5.37 0.14 17.06
C GLN A 46 5.09 -1.33 17.41
N THR A 47 3.86 -1.67 17.76
CA THR A 47 3.45 -3.00 18.23
C THR A 47 2.32 -3.57 17.37
N PRO A 48 2.39 -4.84 16.93
CA PRO A 48 3.47 -5.81 17.19
C PRO A 48 4.73 -5.54 16.36
N TYR A 49 4.63 -4.74 15.29
CA TYR A 49 5.77 -4.34 14.45
C TYR A 49 5.63 -2.88 14.01
N PRO A 50 6.74 -2.21 13.62
CA PRO A 50 6.69 -0.87 13.04
C PRO A 50 5.78 -0.78 11.82
N GLY A 51 4.87 0.19 11.82
CA GLY A 51 3.92 0.42 10.74
C GLY A 51 3.37 1.84 10.74
N TYR A 52 2.70 2.21 9.65
CA TYR A 52 2.08 3.52 9.50
C TYR A 52 0.61 3.36 9.11
N LEU A 53 -0.27 3.99 9.87
CA LEU A 53 -1.69 4.07 9.55
C LEU A 53 -2.07 5.48 9.10
N LEU A 54 -2.94 5.54 8.10
CA LEU A 54 -3.75 6.71 7.81
C LEU A 54 -5.08 6.60 8.57
N CYS A 55 -5.34 7.54 9.45
CA CYS A 55 -6.61 7.69 10.15
C CYS A 55 -7.43 8.78 9.46
N LEU A 56 -8.50 8.37 8.80
CA LEU A 56 -9.45 9.21 8.09
C LEU A 56 -10.66 9.48 8.98
N THR A 57 -11.05 10.75 9.14
CA THR A 57 -12.25 11.13 9.89
C THR A 57 -13.15 12.05 9.09
N GLN A 58 -14.47 11.87 9.25
CA GLN A 58 -15.50 12.74 8.67
C GLN A 58 -16.71 12.75 9.61
N GLY A 59 -16.89 13.83 10.37
CA GLY A 59 -17.89 13.88 11.43
C GLY A 59 -17.64 12.77 12.46
N ASP A 60 -18.65 11.93 12.70
CA ASP A 60 -18.57 10.79 13.64
C ASP A 60 -17.96 9.52 13.01
N ARG A 61 -17.60 9.56 11.73
CA ARG A 61 -17.01 8.42 11.01
C ARG A 61 -15.50 8.42 11.16
N SER A 62 -14.93 7.23 11.34
CA SER A 62 -13.49 7.01 11.38
C SER A 62 -13.13 5.73 10.62
N VAL A 63 -12.14 5.82 9.73
CA VAL A 63 -11.61 4.70 8.96
C VAL A 63 -10.09 4.71 9.11
N ARG A 64 -9.51 3.52 9.32
CA ARG A 64 -8.05 3.35 9.43
C ARG A 64 -7.56 2.51 8.26
N VAL A 65 -6.50 2.96 7.61
CA VAL A 65 -5.90 2.31 6.45
C VAL A 65 -4.41 2.07 6.71
N ASP A 66 -3.94 0.85 6.49
CA ASP A 66 -2.52 0.50 6.59
C ASP A 66 -1.78 0.94 5.33
N LEU A 67 -0.83 1.86 5.47
CA LEU A 67 -0.07 2.41 4.35
C LEU A 67 0.87 1.39 3.71
N TRP A 68 1.43 0.45 4.49
CA TRP A 68 2.23 -0.62 3.92
C TRP A 68 1.39 -1.56 3.07
N SER A 69 0.18 -1.86 3.54
CA SER A 69 -0.78 -2.63 2.76
C SER A 69 -1.10 -1.98 1.41
N LEU A 70 -1.20 -0.64 1.36
CA LEU A 70 -1.38 0.08 0.09
C LEU A 70 -0.15 -0.05 -0.81
N CYS A 71 1.05 0.11 -0.25
CA CYS A 71 2.29 -0.06 -1.02
C CYS A 71 2.39 -1.47 -1.62
N PHE A 72 1.97 -2.49 -0.86
CA PHE A 72 1.95 -3.86 -1.35
C PHE A 72 0.91 -4.09 -2.45
N GLN A 73 -0.29 -3.49 -2.33
CA GLN A 73 -1.30 -3.51 -3.41
C GLN A 73 -0.78 -2.85 -4.70
N VAL A 74 0.07 -1.82 -4.59
CA VAL A 74 0.73 -1.21 -5.76
C VAL A 74 1.80 -2.14 -6.32
N CYS A 75 2.73 -2.61 -5.49
CA CYS A 75 3.95 -3.28 -5.94
C CYS A 75 3.78 -4.75 -6.32
N PHE A 76 2.77 -5.44 -5.81
CA PHE A 76 2.64 -6.89 -5.94
C PHE A 76 1.37 -7.29 -6.69
N LEU A 77 1.48 -8.34 -7.50
CA LEU A 77 0.36 -8.94 -8.22
C LEU A 77 -0.50 -9.77 -7.26
N ASP A 78 -1.83 -9.69 -7.44
CA ASP A 78 -2.84 -10.43 -6.67
C ASP A 78 -2.72 -10.31 -5.15
N TYR A 79 -2.12 -9.22 -4.66
CA TYR A 79 -2.01 -8.96 -3.23
C TYR A 79 -3.41 -8.65 -2.66
N ASN A 80 -3.89 -9.52 -1.77
CA ASN A 80 -5.17 -9.36 -1.10
C ASN A 80 -4.94 -9.14 0.41
N PRO A 81 -5.16 -7.92 0.93
CA PRO A 81 -4.93 -7.63 2.34
C PRO A 81 -5.85 -8.42 3.29
N ALA A 82 -7.04 -8.84 2.85
CA ALA A 82 -7.98 -9.60 3.67
C ALA A 82 -7.51 -11.04 3.92
N GLN A 83 -6.72 -11.62 3.01
CA GLN A 83 -6.16 -12.97 3.16
C GLN A 83 -5.02 -13.01 4.18
N ILE A 84 -4.35 -11.86 4.38
CA ILE A 84 -3.22 -11.70 5.28
C ILE A 84 -3.64 -11.56 6.75
N GLN A 85 -4.87 -11.15 7.04
CA GLN A 85 -5.40 -11.06 8.41
C GLN A 85 -5.83 -12.41 9.01
N ILE A 86 -5.83 -13.49 8.22
CA ILE A 86 -6.34 -14.82 8.63
C ILE A 86 -5.23 -15.71 9.24
N VAL A 87 -3.96 -15.34 9.08
CA VAL A 87 -2.84 -16.07 9.71
C VAL A 87 -2.67 -15.63 11.16
N ASP A 88 -2.62 -16.62 12.06
CA ASP A 88 -2.33 -16.45 13.49
C ASP A 88 -1.07 -15.58 13.67
N GLU A 89 -1.01 -14.73 14.70
CA GLU A 89 0.05 -13.70 14.90
C GLU A 89 1.47 -14.30 15.00
N THR A 90 1.56 -15.62 15.09
CA THR A 90 2.78 -16.44 15.18
C THR A 90 3.17 -17.12 13.87
N GLU A 91 2.34 -17.06 12.82
CA GLU A 91 2.61 -17.73 11.55
C GLU A 91 3.10 -16.76 10.46
N GLU A 92 4.20 -17.14 9.81
CA GLU A 92 4.65 -16.48 8.61
C GLU A 92 3.58 -16.64 7.51
N THR A 93 3.17 -15.51 6.92
CA THR A 93 2.31 -15.45 5.73
C THR A 93 2.77 -16.49 4.69
N THR A 94 1.93 -17.48 4.40
CA THR A 94 2.17 -18.50 3.36
C THR A 94 1.95 -17.96 1.95
N GLN A 95 1.42 -16.74 1.82
CA GLN A 95 1.22 -16.11 0.52
C GLN A 95 2.58 -15.77 -0.11
N GLU A 96 2.92 -16.54 -1.13
CA GLU A 96 3.99 -16.19 -2.06
C GLU A 96 3.52 -15.00 -2.88
N ILE A 97 4.17 -13.86 -2.70
CA ILE A 97 3.86 -12.67 -3.47
C ILE A 97 4.73 -12.63 -4.73
N GLU A 98 4.14 -12.08 -5.79
CA GLU A 98 4.83 -11.85 -7.05
C GLU A 98 4.96 -10.35 -7.28
N VAL A 99 6.16 -9.87 -7.59
CA VAL A 99 6.38 -8.45 -7.87
C VAL A 99 5.79 -8.12 -9.22
N ASP A 100 5.05 -7.01 -9.29
CA ASP A 100 4.60 -6.47 -10.56
C ASP A 100 5.79 -5.85 -11.31
N THR A 101 6.48 -6.70 -12.07
CA THR A 101 7.65 -6.29 -12.87
C THR A 101 7.29 -5.29 -13.96
N SER A 102 6.00 -5.07 -14.26
CA SER A 102 5.58 -4.01 -15.18
C SER A 102 5.85 -2.61 -14.64
N LEU A 103 6.12 -2.47 -13.34
CA LEU A 103 6.54 -1.22 -12.69
C LEU A 103 8.05 -0.94 -12.84
N ILE A 104 8.78 -1.82 -13.51
CA ILE A 104 10.20 -1.67 -13.81
C ILE A 104 10.33 -1.55 -15.33
N ASP A 105 11.09 -0.56 -15.77
CA ASP A 105 11.30 -0.31 -17.20
C ASP A 105 12.38 -1.22 -17.80
N GLU A 106 12.68 -1.01 -19.08
CA GLU A 106 13.67 -1.79 -19.81
C GLU A 106 15.12 -1.56 -19.34
N THR A 107 15.42 -0.49 -18.59
CA THR A 107 16.74 -0.25 -18.01
C THR A 107 16.91 -0.93 -16.65
N GLY A 108 15.83 -1.49 -16.11
CA GLY A 108 15.81 -2.06 -14.76
C GLY A 108 15.53 -1.02 -13.67
N ASP A 109 15.15 0.20 -14.05
CA ASP A 109 14.77 1.27 -13.14
C ASP A 109 13.24 1.33 -12.96
N VAL A 110 12.78 2.16 -12.03
CA VAL A 110 11.35 2.30 -11.75
C VAL A 110 10.64 3.04 -12.89
N ASP A 111 9.61 2.41 -13.47
CA ASP A 111 8.66 3.11 -14.35
C ASP A 111 7.76 4.02 -13.50
N TRP A 112 8.21 5.26 -13.35
CA TRP A 112 7.51 6.29 -12.57
C TRP A 112 6.11 6.59 -13.08
N HIS A 113 5.86 6.46 -14.38
CA HIS A 113 4.56 6.75 -14.96
C HIS A 113 3.53 5.68 -14.61
N ARG A 114 3.92 4.41 -14.73
CA ARG A 114 3.07 3.29 -14.32
C ARG A 114 2.86 3.28 -12.82
N LEU A 115 3.90 3.51 -12.03
CA LEU A 115 3.79 3.59 -10.56
C LEU A 115 2.81 4.68 -10.12
N GLU A 116 2.92 5.88 -10.70
CA GLU A 116 1.99 6.98 -10.42
C GLU A 116 0.56 6.62 -10.82
N THR A 117 0.37 6.06 -12.01
CA THR A 117 -0.96 5.69 -12.52
C THR A 117 -1.64 4.68 -11.61
N LYS A 118 -0.92 3.62 -11.22
CA LYS A 118 -1.42 2.57 -10.32
C LYS A 118 -1.76 3.12 -8.95
N THR A 119 -0.92 4.02 -8.44
CA THR A 119 -1.12 4.64 -7.12
C THR A 119 -2.32 5.59 -7.12
N GLN A 120 -2.48 6.42 -8.16
CA GLN A 120 -3.64 7.29 -8.32
C GLN A 120 -4.94 6.50 -8.36
N GLN A 121 -4.97 5.41 -9.14
CA GLN A 121 -6.13 4.54 -9.23
C GLN A 121 -6.48 3.96 -7.86
N LEU A 122 -5.51 3.36 -7.18
CA LEU A 122 -5.71 2.76 -5.85
C LEU A 122 -6.24 3.78 -4.83
N VAL A 123 -5.65 4.97 -4.75
CA VAL A 123 -6.08 6.00 -3.80
C VAL A 123 -7.50 6.49 -4.10
N LYS A 124 -7.84 6.69 -5.39
CA LYS A 124 -9.20 7.05 -5.80
C LYS A 124 -10.21 5.97 -5.40
N GLU A 125 -9.87 4.70 -5.63
CA GLU A 125 -10.73 3.57 -5.25
C GLU A 125 -10.94 3.50 -3.73
N ILE A 126 -9.91 3.73 -2.91
CA ILE A 126 -10.04 3.78 -1.45
C ILE A 126 -11.04 4.85 -1.03
N PHE A 127 -10.90 6.07 -1.54
CA PHE A 127 -11.78 7.19 -1.17
C PHE A 127 -13.21 7.00 -1.70
N ALA A 128 -13.38 6.40 -2.88
CA ALA A 128 -14.69 6.06 -3.43
C ALA A 128 -15.42 4.99 -2.60
N ASN A 129 -14.67 4.07 -1.98
CA ASN A 129 -15.21 3.02 -1.12
C ASN A 129 -15.35 3.43 0.36
N LEU A 130 -15.03 4.68 0.71
CA LEU A 130 -15.30 5.18 2.05
C LEU A 130 -16.81 5.24 2.32
N PRO A 131 -17.26 5.02 3.57
CA PRO A 131 -18.67 5.04 3.90
C PRO A 131 -19.33 6.35 3.46
N SER A 132 -20.20 6.26 2.45
CA SER A 132 -21.06 7.33 1.96
C SER A 132 -22.46 7.16 2.57
N ASN A 133 -23.17 8.28 2.81
CA ASN A 133 -24.44 8.34 3.53
C ASN A 133 -25.45 7.25 3.20
#